data_AF-A0A0W0ZHE9-F1
#
_entry.id   AF-A0A0W0ZHE9-F1
#
_cell.length_a   1.000
_cell.length_b   1.000
_cell.length_c   1.000
_cell.angle_alpha   90.00
_cell.angle_beta   90.00
_cell.angle_gamma   90.00
#
_symmetry.space_group_name_H-M   'P 1'
#
loop_
_entity.id
_entity.type
_entity.pdbx_description
1 polymer ?
#
loop_
_entity_poly.entity_id
_entity_poly.type
_entity_poly.pdbx_seq_one_letter_code
_entity_poly.pdbx_strand_id
1 'polypeptide(L)'
;MGRLFQDNKEHTNRVVEKFAAAESKAGDLCQTLAALQDELYVVQTKEQFDGVVQKLIDEGKIVHQFLLELMSGADKEVMPKVMAHLTSQPNFEHIRTLLNYTELAAKSIVAKKELLSVQESLTDLTNEQSEALLLFITKLKELKPITELLMMQEEAFKKRLGAASSLDEVDEIEAQIQKKNQLIEGALERLIPYPQDEVVAGQIIKLMQTNSHLLTILQSFDLHESLMNDILHARGTVAANMESSHMDDDQPLPPSLSC
;
A
#
# COMPACT_ATOMS: atom_id res chain seq x y z
N MET A 1 -19.85 -9.12 -40.55
CA MET A 1 -19.70 -8.65 -39.16
C MET A 1 -20.96 -8.81 -38.29
N GLY A 2 -22.06 -9.47 -38.71
CA GLY A 2 -23.29 -9.54 -37.89
C GLY A 2 -23.34 -10.64 -36.80
N ARG A 3 -22.74 -11.82 -37.04
CA ARG A 3 -22.86 -12.97 -36.12
C ARG A 3 -22.04 -12.81 -34.83
N LEU A 4 -20.77 -12.41 -34.93
CA LEU A 4 -19.90 -12.16 -33.78
C LEU A 4 -20.46 -11.12 -32.78
N PHE A 5 -21.18 -10.11 -33.26
CA PHE A 5 -21.80 -9.10 -32.40
C PHE A 5 -23.10 -9.59 -31.73
N GLN A 6 -23.84 -10.49 -32.37
CA GLN A 6 -25.01 -11.14 -31.76
C GLN A 6 -24.59 -12.15 -30.70
N ASP A 7 -23.58 -12.98 -31.00
CA ASP A 7 -23.03 -13.97 -30.07
C ASP A 7 -22.49 -13.30 -28.79
N ASN A 8 -21.77 -12.18 -28.94
CA ASN A 8 -21.27 -11.40 -27.79
C ASN A 8 -22.38 -10.75 -26.96
N LYS A 9 -23.52 -10.38 -27.56
CA LYS A 9 -24.66 -9.78 -26.85
C LYS A 9 -25.45 -10.83 -26.07
N GLU A 10 -25.70 -11.99 -26.68
CA GLU A 10 -26.35 -13.13 -26.01
C GLU A 10 -25.51 -13.64 -24.84
N HIS A 11 -24.19 -13.73 -25.02
CA HIS A 11 -23.28 -14.14 -23.96
C HIS A 11 -23.23 -13.13 -22.80
N THR A 12 -23.22 -11.83 -23.10
CA THR A 12 -23.30 -10.76 -22.09
C THR A 12 -24.60 -10.87 -21.27
N ASN A 13 -25.75 -11.03 -21.93
CA ASN A 13 -27.05 -11.16 -21.26
C ASN A 13 -27.10 -12.40 -20.37
N ARG A 14 -26.59 -13.53 -20.84
CA ARG A 14 -26.53 -14.79 -20.07
C ARG A 14 -25.68 -14.64 -18.81
N VAL A 15 -24.56 -13.92 -18.88
CA VAL A 15 -23.74 -13.64 -17.70
C VAL A 15 -24.49 -12.72 -16.74
N VAL A 16 -25.13 -11.65 -17.23
CA VAL A 16 -25.95 -10.74 -16.40
C VAL A 16 -27.08 -11.49 -15.69
N GLU A 17 -27.76 -12.42 -16.36
CA GLU A 17 -28.80 -13.25 -15.74
C GLU A 17 -28.26 -14.12 -14.59
N LYS A 18 -27.02 -14.63 -14.69
CA LYS A 18 -26.37 -15.32 -13.57
C LYS A 18 -26.17 -14.40 -12.37
N PHE A 19 -25.72 -13.16 -12.61
CA PHE A 19 -25.60 -12.16 -11.55
C PHE A 19 -26.97 -11.85 -10.94
N ALA A 20 -28.01 -11.69 -11.75
CA ALA A 20 -29.35 -11.39 -11.26
C ALA A 20 -29.92 -12.53 -10.39
N ALA A 21 -29.70 -13.77 -10.80
CA ALA A 21 -30.09 -14.96 -10.02
C ALA A 21 -29.29 -15.10 -8.72
N ALA A 22 -28.05 -14.58 -8.68
CA ALA A 22 -27.17 -14.68 -7.53
C ALA A 22 -27.31 -13.52 -6.54
N GLU A 23 -28.05 -12.46 -6.87
CA GLU A 23 -28.20 -11.25 -6.04
C GLU A 23 -28.74 -11.58 -4.64
N SER A 24 -29.71 -12.50 -4.51
CA SER A 24 -30.22 -12.90 -3.19
C SER A 24 -29.12 -13.53 -2.32
N LYS A 25 -28.31 -14.43 -2.89
CA LYS A 25 -27.19 -15.06 -2.18
C LYS A 25 -26.10 -14.03 -1.88
N ALA A 26 -25.88 -13.06 -2.76
CA ALA A 26 -24.99 -11.94 -2.49
C ALA A 26 -25.49 -11.10 -1.31
N GLY A 27 -26.81 -10.94 -1.17
CA GLY A 27 -27.44 -10.30 -0.01
C GLY A 27 -27.12 -11.01 1.31
N ASP A 28 -27.25 -12.33 1.36
CA ASP A 28 -26.93 -13.13 2.57
C ASP A 28 -25.45 -12.98 2.98
N LEU A 29 -24.55 -12.99 2.00
CA LEU A 29 -23.12 -12.73 2.22
C LEU A 29 -22.90 -11.32 2.74
N CYS A 30 -23.49 -10.29 2.12
CA CYS A 30 -23.40 -8.90 2.58
C CYS A 30 -23.88 -8.74 4.03
N GLN A 31 -24.96 -9.41 4.43
CA GLN A 31 -25.45 -9.36 5.81
C GLN A 31 -24.47 -9.98 6.80
N THR A 32 -23.91 -11.14 6.45
CA THR A 32 -22.88 -11.80 7.29
C THR A 32 -21.67 -10.89 7.46
N LEU A 33 -21.20 -10.29 6.36
CA LEU A 33 -20.07 -9.36 6.37
C LEU A 33 -20.35 -8.10 7.17
N ALA A 34 -21.55 -7.53 7.05
CA ALA A 34 -21.97 -6.36 7.83
C ALA A 34 -21.98 -6.69 9.34
N ALA A 35 -22.53 -7.84 9.73
CA ALA A 35 -22.53 -8.28 11.12
C ALA A 35 -21.11 -8.47 11.69
N LEU A 36 -20.20 -9.03 10.89
CA LEU A 36 -18.79 -9.16 11.28
C LEU A 36 -18.07 -7.81 11.35
N GLN A 37 -18.41 -6.85 10.48
CA GLN A 37 -17.92 -5.48 10.58
C GLN A 37 -18.42 -4.80 11.85
N ASP A 38 -19.69 -4.96 12.21
CA ASP A 38 -20.23 -4.45 13.47
C ASP A 38 -19.54 -5.09 14.68
N GLU A 39 -19.30 -6.41 14.63
CA GLU A 39 -18.51 -7.12 15.65
C GLU A 39 -17.10 -6.53 15.78
N LEU A 40 -16.45 -6.24 14.65
CA LEU A 40 -15.13 -5.60 14.61
C LEU A 40 -15.13 -4.22 15.27
N TYR A 41 -16.19 -3.42 15.14
CA TYR A 41 -16.21 -2.10 15.75
C TYR A 41 -16.32 -2.14 17.28
N VAL A 42 -16.94 -3.19 17.84
CA VAL A 42 -17.17 -3.30 19.29
C VAL A 42 -16.08 -4.02 20.07
N VAL A 43 -15.14 -4.72 19.41
CA VAL A 43 -14.04 -5.41 20.12
C VAL A 43 -13.18 -4.43 20.93
N GLN A 44 -12.65 -4.89 22.07
CA GLN A 44 -11.85 -4.06 22.98
C GLN A 44 -10.45 -4.63 23.24
N THR A 45 -10.21 -5.89 22.86
CA THR A 45 -8.95 -6.59 23.12
C THR A 45 -8.35 -7.10 21.82
N LYS A 46 -7.04 -7.36 21.84
CA LYS A 46 -6.32 -7.90 20.69
C LYS A 46 -6.83 -9.29 20.31
N GLU A 47 -7.09 -10.14 21.29
CA GLU A 47 -7.57 -11.50 21.07
C GLU A 47 -8.96 -11.52 20.41
N GLN A 48 -9.86 -10.64 20.86
CA GLN A 48 -11.17 -10.47 20.21
C GLN A 48 -11.02 -9.94 18.79
N PHE A 49 -10.15 -8.94 18.59
CA PHE A 49 -9.86 -8.38 17.28
C PHE A 49 -9.33 -9.45 16.32
N ASP A 50 -8.32 -10.21 16.71
CA ASP A 50 -7.73 -11.28 15.90
C ASP A 50 -8.79 -12.35 15.57
N GLY A 51 -9.67 -12.69 16.51
CA GLY A 51 -10.79 -13.59 16.29
C GLY A 51 -11.78 -13.10 15.23
N VAL A 52 -12.18 -11.82 15.28
CA VAL A 52 -13.10 -11.24 14.27
C VAL A 52 -12.41 -11.12 12.91
N VAL A 53 -11.13 -10.72 12.87
CA VAL A 53 -10.35 -10.65 11.62
C VAL A 53 -10.27 -12.02 10.97
N GLN A 54 -10.06 -13.09 11.74
CA GLN A 54 -10.05 -14.45 11.19
C GLN A 54 -11.40 -14.82 10.57
N LYS A 55 -12.53 -14.50 11.23
CA LYS A 55 -13.87 -14.70 10.65
C LYS A 55 -14.06 -13.90 9.35
N LEU A 56 -13.64 -12.62 9.33
CA LEU A 56 -13.71 -11.76 8.13
C LEU A 56 -12.86 -12.33 6.98
N ILE A 57 -11.69 -12.90 7.28
CA ILE A 57 -10.83 -13.57 6.28
C ILE A 57 -11.52 -14.81 5.73
N ASP A 58 -12.09 -15.65 6.58
CA ASP A 58 -12.73 -16.88 6.15
C ASP A 58 -14.00 -16.61 5.33
N GLU A 59 -14.82 -15.65 5.75
CA GLU A 59 -15.96 -15.19 4.96
C GLU A 59 -15.51 -14.52 3.65
N GLY A 60 -14.42 -13.76 3.67
CA GLY A 60 -13.79 -13.19 2.48
C GLY A 60 -13.37 -14.24 1.44
N LYS A 61 -12.90 -15.42 1.88
CA LYS A 61 -12.61 -16.55 0.98
C LYS A 61 -13.89 -17.09 0.32
N ILE A 62 -14.98 -17.18 1.07
CA ILE A 62 -16.29 -17.62 0.55
C ILE A 62 -16.78 -16.63 -0.50
N VAL A 63 -16.71 -15.33 -0.22
CA VAL A 63 -17.06 -14.25 -1.16
C VAL A 63 -16.19 -14.33 -2.42
N HIS A 64 -14.88 -14.50 -2.27
CA HIS A 64 -13.97 -14.59 -3.41
C HIS A 64 -14.31 -15.79 -4.30
N GLN A 65 -14.53 -16.96 -3.71
CA GLN A 65 -14.94 -18.16 -4.45
C GLN A 65 -16.28 -17.97 -5.16
N PHE A 66 -17.27 -17.38 -4.48
CA PHE A 66 -18.57 -17.05 -5.06
C PHE A 66 -18.46 -16.11 -6.26
N LEU A 67 -17.64 -15.05 -6.16
CA LEU A 67 -17.41 -14.12 -7.25
C LEU A 67 -16.66 -14.78 -8.42
N LEU A 68 -15.67 -15.64 -8.16
CA LEU A 68 -14.97 -16.39 -9.21
C LEU A 68 -15.93 -17.29 -9.99
N GLU A 69 -16.84 -17.99 -9.31
CA GLU A 69 -17.85 -18.84 -9.95
C GLU A 69 -18.83 -18.02 -10.80
N LEU A 70 -19.26 -16.86 -10.30
CA LEU A 70 -20.12 -15.92 -11.02
C LEU A 70 -19.47 -15.38 -12.30
N MET A 71 -18.18 -15.06 -12.20
CA MET A 71 -17.37 -14.56 -13.31
C MET A 71 -16.94 -15.67 -14.30
N SER A 72 -17.17 -16.93 -13.95
CA SER A 72 -16.77 -18.07 -14.78
C SER A 72 -17.47 -18.06 -16.15
N GLY A 73 -16.65 -18.05 -17.20
CA GLY A 73 -17.07 -18.03 -18.60
C GLY A 73 -17.23 -16.63 -19.20
N ALA A 74 -16.99 -15.55 -18.45
CA ALA A 74 -16.88 -14.21 -19.01
C ALA A 74 -15.42 -13.92 -19.39
N ASP A 75 -15.18 -13.67 -20.67
CA ASP A 75 -13.85 -13.34 -21.18
C ASP A 75 -13.53 -11.83 -21.03
N LYS A 76 -12.33 -11.45 -21.49
CA LYS A 76 -11.83 -10.06 -21.44
C LYS A 76 -12.68 -9.08 -22.27
N GLU A 77 -13.46 -9.54 -23.25
CA GLU A 77 -14.31 -8.67 -24.08
C GLU A 77 -15.72 -8.49 -23.51
N VAL A 78 -16.19 -9.47 -22.75
CA VAL A 78 -17.55 -9.52 -22.19
C VAL A 78 -17.60 -8.91 -20.79
N MET A 79 -16.58 -9.14 -19.96
CA MET A 79 -16.56 -8.68 -18.56
C MET A 79 -16.74 -7.17 -18.40
N PRO A 80 -16.10 -6.29 -19.21
CA PRO A 80 -16.32 -4.84 -19.09
C PRO A 80 -17.78 -4.42 -19.34
N LYS A 81 -18.47 -5.10 -20.27
CA LYS A 81 -19.89 -4.83 -20.58
C LYS A 81 -20.80 -5.29 -19.45
N VAL A 82 -20.51 -6.44 -18.85
CA VAL A 82 -21.21 -6.95 -17.67
C VAL A 82 -21.03 -5.97 -16.50
N MET A 83 -19.80 -5.56 -16.20
CA MET A 83 -19.51 -4.60 -15.11
C MET A 83 -20.22 -3.25 -15.31
N ALA A 84 -20.22 -2.72 -16.54
CA ALA A 84 -20.96 -1.51 -16.87
C ALA A 84 -22.47 -1.67 -16.61
N HIS A 85 -23.03 -2.83 -16.97
CA HIS A 85 -24.44 -3.14 -16.73
C HIS A 85 -24.75 -3.22 -15.24
N LEU A 86 -23.96 -3.98 -14.46
CA LEU A 86 -24.11 -4.10 -13.01
C LEU A 86 -24.02 -2.74 -12.31
N THR A 87 -23.14 -1.85 -12.78
CA THR A 87 -22.99 -0.51 -12.21
C THR A 87 -24.18 0.41 -12.53
N SER A 88 -24.80 0.22 -13.69
CA SER A 88 -25.91 1.06 -14.19
C SER A 88 -27.28 0.74 -13.58
N GLN A 89 -27.45 -0.43 -12.95
CA GLN A 89 -28.74 -0.83 -12.39
C GLN A 89 -28.69 -1.02 -10.86
N PRO A 90 -29.75 -0.57 -10.14
CA PRO A 90 -29.78 -0.60 -8.67
C PRO A 90 -29.99 -2.00 -8.08
N ASN A 91 -30.52 -2.95 -8.85
CA ASN A 91 -30.78 -4.33 -8.45
C ASN A 91 -29.53 -5.22 -8.32
N PHE A 92 -28.33 -4.65 -8.43
CA PHE A 92 -27.05 -5.36 -8.25
C PHE A 92 -26.20 -4.77 -7.11
N GLU A 93 -26.85 -4.09 -6.17
CA GLU A 93 -26.17 -3.39 -5.08
C GLU A 93 -25.31 -4.34 -4.22
N HIS A 94 -25.80 -5.54 -3.92
CA HIS A 94 -25.07 -6.48 -3.08
C HIS A 94 -23.84 -7.02 -3.82
N ILE A 95 -24.00 -7.41 -5.08
CA ILE A 95 -22.87 -7.84 -5.92
C ILE A 95 -21.81 -6.74 -6.02
N ARG A 96 -22.22 -5.49 -6.23
CA ARG A 96 -21.29 -4.33 -6.24
C ARG A 96 -20.57 -4.16 -4.91
N THR A 97 -21.27 -4.38 -3.80
CA THR A 97 -20.69 -4.31 -2.46
C THR A 97 -19.65 -5.40 -2.27
N LEU A 98 -19.97 -6.65 -2.64
CA LEU A 98 -19.03 -7.78 -2.56
C LEU A 98 -17.78 -7.60 -3.42
N LEU A 99 -17.92 -7.02 -4.62
CA LEU A 99 -16.77 -6.72 -5.49
C LEU A 99 -15.77 -5.75 -4.85
N ASN A 100 -16.23 -4.85 -3.98
CA ASN A 100 -15.40 -3.87 -3.27
C ASN A 100 -15.11 -4.27 -1.82
N TYR A 101 -15.60 -5.43 -1.37
CA TYR A 101 -15.57 -5.79 0.04
C TYR A 101 -14.16 -5.90 0.60
N THR A 102 -13.21 -6.47 -0.14
CA THR A 102 -11.81 -6.61 0.31
C THR A 102 -11.19 -5.27 0.69
N GLU A 103 -11.46 -4.22 -0.10
CA GLU A 103 -10.97 -2.87 0.19
C GLU A 103 -11.65 -2.28 1.43
N LEU A 104 -12.97 -2.41 1.54
CA LEU A 104 -13.74 -1.92 2.68
C LEU A 104 -13.35 -2.62 4.00
N ALA A 105 -13.17 -3.94 3.94
CA ALA A 105 -12.74 -4.75 5.07
C ALA A 105 -11.32 -4.39 5.50
N ALA A 106 -10.37 -4.28 4.56
CA ALA A 106 -9.00 -3.89 4.87
C ALA A 106 -8.94 -2.52 5.56
N LYS A 107 -9.69 -1.52 5.07
CA LYS A 107 -9.78 -0.20 5.70
C LYS A 107 -10.31 -0.28 7.13
N SER A 108 -11.39 -1.04 7.35
CA SER A 108 -12.03 -1.17 8.67
C SER A 108 -11.11 -1.90 9.67
N ILE A 109 -10.46 -2.98 9.24
CA ILE A 109 -9.49 -3.75 10.04
C ILE A 109 -8.31 -2.88 10.45
N VAL A 110 -7.72 -2.13 9.51
CA VAL A 110 -6.59 -1.22 9.79
C VAL A 110 -7.01 -0.14 10.78
N ALA A 111 -8.16 0.50 10.56
CA ALA A 111 -8.67 1.55 11.44
C ALA A 111 -8.91 1.04 12.87
N LYS A 112 -9.52 -0.14 13.03
CA LYS A 112 -9.77 -0.71 14.35
C LYS A 112 -8.49 -1.18 15.04
N LYS A 113 -7.56 -1.81 14.32
CA LYS A 113 -6.25 -2.20 14.86
C LYS A 113 -5.51 -0.99 15.41
N GLU A 114 -5.45 0.08 14.63
CA GLU A 114 -4.82 1.33 15.02
C GLU A 114 -5.47 1.91 16.28
N LEU A 115 -6.81 1.95 16.35
CA LEU A 115 -7.53 2.41 17.53
C LEU A 115 -7.15 1.60 18.79
N LEU A 116 -7.12 0.27 18.70
CA LEU A 116 -6.75 -0.58 19.82
C LEU A 116 -5.29 -0.36 20.26
N SER A 117 -4.35 -0.25 19.30
CA SER A 117 -2.95 0.05 19.63
C SER A 117 -2.78 1.41 20.31
N VAL A 118 -3.54 2.43 19.88
CA VAL A 118 -3.55 3.74 20.54
C VAL A 118 -4.12 3.63 21.95
N GLN A 119 -5.25 2.94 22.14
CA GLN A 119 -5.84 2.72 23.46
C GLN A 119 -4.89 1.99 24.40
N GLU A 120 -4.23 0.94 23.94
CA GLU A 120 -3.23 0.21 24.72
C GLU A 120 -2.07 1.14 25.13
N SER A 121 -1.58 1.99 24.22
CA SER A 121 -0.46 2.90 24.47
C SER A 121 -0.77 4.03 25.47
N LEU A 122 -2.06 4.26 25.75
CA LEU A 122 -2.52 5.22 26.76
C LEU A 122 -2.66 4.59 28.15
N THR A 123 -2.56 3.27 28.26
CA THR A 123 -2.63 2.56 29.54
C THR A 123 -1.46 3.00 30.42
N ASP A 124 -1.72 3.23 31.70
CA ASP A 124 -0.73 3.62 32.71
C ASP A 124 -0.06 5.00 32.49
N LEU A 125 -0.55 5.81 31.55
CA LEU A 125 -0.14 7.20 31.40
C LEU A 125 -0.97 8.14 32.29
N THR A 126 -0.35 9.22 32.75
CA THR A 126 -1.10 10.34 33.34
C THR A 126 -1.93 11.07 32.28
N ASN A 127 -2.86 11.92 32.69
CA ASN A 127 -3.63 12.74 31.75
C ASN A 127 -2.73 13.62 30.87
N GLU A 128 -1.72 14.27 31.45
CA GLU A 128 -0.78 15.12 30.72
C GLU A 128 0.06 14.31 29.71
N GLN A 129 0.51 13.11 30.11
CA GLN A 129 1.25 12.20 29.23
C GLN A 129 0.37 11.66 28.08
N SER A 130 -0.89 11.34 28.39
CA SER A 130 -1.89 10.91 27.42
C SER A 130 -2.17 12.00 26.38
N GLU A 131 -2.33 13.25 26.83
CA GLU A 131 -2.52 14.40 25.94
C GLU A 131 -1.31 14.61 25.02
N ALA A 132 -0.09 14.50 25.55
CA ALA A 132 1.13 14.61 24.76
C ALA A 132 1.24 13.50 23.69
N LEU A 133 0.95 12.24 24.06
CA LEU A 133 0.96 11.12 23.12
C LEU A 133 -0.12 11.30 22.03
N LEU A 134 -1.34 11.67 22.42
CA LEU A 134 -2.43 11.90 21.47
C LEU A 134 -2.13 13.06 20.51
N LEU A 135 -1.50 14.14 21.01
CA LEU A 135 -1.06 15.25 20.18
C LEU A 135 -0.04 14.78 19.14
N PHE A 136 0.98 14.01 19.55
CA PHE A 136 1.96 13.41 18.63
C PHE A 136 1.27 12.57 17.55
N ILE A 137 0.38 11.65 17.94
CA ILE A 137 -0.33 10.76 17.00
C ILE A 137 -1.18 11.58 16.02
N THR A 138 -1.87 12.60 16.52
CA THR A 138 -2.75 13.46 15.70
C THR A 138 -1.91 14.21 14.66
N LYS A 139 -0.79 14.81 15.08
CA LYS A 139 0.12 15.51 14.18
C LYS A 139 0.78 14.60 13.17
N LEU A 140 1.17 13.39 13.56
CA LEU A 140 1.65 12.39 12.62
C LEU A 140 0.59 12.03 11.57
N LYS A 141 -0.67 11.83 11.97
CA LYS A 141 -1.76 11.51 11.04
C LYS A 141 -2.08 12.65 10.06
N GLU A 142 -1.97 13.90 10.50
CA GLU A 142 -2.13 15.08 9.63
C GLU A 142 -1.13 15.10 8.47
N LEU A 143 0.02 14.40 8.60
CA LEU A 143 1.03 14.30 7.56
C LEU A 143 0.71 13.25 6.50
N LYS A 144 -0.28 12.37 6.71
CA LYS A 144 -0.65 11.30 5.77
C LYS A 144 -0.86 11.77 4.32
N PRO A 145 -1.55 12.89 4.02
CA PRO A 145 -1.71 13.34 2.63
C PRO A 145 -0.40 13.69 1.93
N ILE A 146 0.65 13.99 2.69
CA ILE A 146 1.97 14.37 2.18
C ILE A 146 2.82 13.13 1.88
N THR A 147 2.55 11.99 2.53
CA THR A 147 3.35 10.77 2.37
C THR A 147 3.32 10.26 0.93
N GLU A 148 2.18 10.34 0.24
CA GLU A 148 2.05 9.95 -1.17
C GLU A 148 2.98 10.78 -2.08
N LEU A 149 3.08 12.09 -1.82
CA LEU A 149 3.97 12.99 -2.56
C LEU A 149 5.44 12.65 -2.31
N LEU A 150 5.80 12.27 -1.08
CA LEU A 150 7.16 11.86 -0.73
C LEU A 150 7.52 10.51 -1.34
N MET A 151 6.61 9.53 -1.32
CA MET A 151 6.78 8.24 -1.98
C MET A 151 6.97 8.38 -3.50
N MET A 152 6.23 9.29 -4.15
CA MET A 152 6.45 9.57 -5.58
C MET A 152 7.83 10.18 -5.85
N GLN A 153 8.36 11.00 -4.95
CA GLN A 153 9.72 11.54 -5.07
C GLN A 153 10.78 10.47 -4.85
N GLU A 154 10.59 9.60 -3.85
CA GLU A 154 11.44 8.44 -3.61
C GLU A 154 11.55 7.57 -4.88
N GLU A 155 10.42 7.21 -5.48
CA GLU A 155 10.38 6.40 -6.71
C GLU A 155 11.07 7.11 -7.89
N ALA A 156 10.95 8.43 -7.99
CA ALA A 156 11.67 9.21 -9.00
C ALA A 156 13.19 9.15 -8.80
N PHE A 157 13.66 9.19 -7.55
CA PHE A 157 15.08 9.03 -7.24
C PHE A 157 15.59 7.62 -7.52
N LYS A 158 14.83 6.57 -7.15
CA LYS A 158 15.18 5.18 -7.50
C LYS A 158 15.40 4.99 -8.99
N LYS A 159 14.51 5.53 -9.82
CA LYS A 159 14.64 5.48 -11.28
C LYS A 159 15.89 6.18 -11.79
N ARG A 160 16.22 7.34 -11.23
CA ARG A 160 17.44 8.09 -11.60
C ARG A 160 18.70 7.34 -11.17
N LEU A 161 18.74 6.81 -9.95
CA LEU A 161 19.84 5.99 -9.46
C LEU A 161 20.05 4.74 -10.33
N GLY A 162 18.97 4.06 -10.71
CA GLY A 162 19.02 2.90 -11.59
C GLY A 162 19.43 3.20 -13.04
N ALA A 163 19.32 4.46 -13.48
CA ALA A 163 19.72 4.92 -14.80
C ALA A 163 21.10 5.60 -14.82
N ALA A 164 21.70 5.83 -13.65
CA ALA A 164 22.96 6.56 -13.53
C ALA A 164 24.10 5.79 -14.23
N SER A 165 24.91 6.53 -14.99
CA SER A 165 25.96 5.99 -15.85
C SER A 165 27.38 6.26 -15.35
N SER A 166 27.52 7.12 -14.33
CA SER A 166 28.79 7.53 -13.76
C SER A 166 28.69 7.74 -12.25
N LEU A 167 29.83 7.68 -11.55
CA LEU A 167 29.88 7.90 -10.11
C LEU A 167 29.53 9.37 -9.78
N ASP A 168 29.96 10.31 -10.62
CA ASP A 168 29.61 11.74 -10.48
C ASP A 168 28.10 11.97 -10.54
N GLU A 169 27.38 11.25 -11.42
CA GLU A 169 25.92 11.32 -11.52
C GLU A 169 25.25 10.74 -10.27
N VAL A 170 25.76 9.64 -9.73
CA VAL A 170 25.27 9.05 -8.47
C VAL A 170 25.48 10.02 -7.29
N ASP A 171 26.66 10.64 -7.21
CA ASP A 171 26.98 11.60 -6.15
C ASP A 171 26.12 12.88 -6.25
N GLU A 172 25.84 13.36 -7.48
CA GLU A 172 24.91 14.47 -7.68
C GLU A 172 23.49 14.11 -7.20
N ILE A 173 23.01 12.91 -7.51
CA ILE A 173 21.70 12.42 -7.07
C ILE A 173 21.66 12.31 -5.53
N GLU A 174 22.68 11.75 -4.90
CA GLU A 174 22.78 11.66 -3.44
C GLU A 174 22.76 13.05 -2.78
N ALA A 175 23.51 14.01 -3.32
CA ALA A 175 23.50 15.38 -2.80
C ALA A 175 22.11 16.04 -2.91
N GLN A 176 21.36 15.76 -3.98
CA GLN A 176 19.97 16.21 -4.12
C GLN A 176 19.03 15.54 -3.11
N ILE A 177 19.21 14.25 -2.85
CA ILE A 177 18.46 13.49 -1.83
C ILE A 177 18.73 14.09 -0.46
N GLN A 178 20.01 14.27 -0.07
CA GLN A 178 20.40 14.84 1.22
C GLN A 178 19.83 16.24 1.43
N LYS A 179 19.94 17.12 0.43
CA LYS A 179 19.37 18.48 0.50
C LYS A 179 17.86 18.46 0.71
N LYS A 180 17.14 17.54 0.06
CA LYS A 180 15.70 17.37 0.27
C LYS A 180 15.41 16.79 1.64
N ASN A 181 16.17 15.79 2.09
CA ASN A 181 15.99 15.19 3.41
C ASN A 181 16.10 16.24 4.51
N GLN A 182 17.12 17.09 4.48
CA GLN A 182 17.30 18.18 5.45
C GLN A 182 16.10 19.15 5.49
N LEU A 183 15.50 19.45 4.33
CA LEU A 183 14.30 20.30 4.26
C LEU A 183 13.09 19.60 4.86
N ILE A 184 12.96 18.30 4.62
CA ILE A 184 11.86 17.45 5.10
C ILE A 184 11.97 17.24 6.61
N GLU A 185 13.14 16.83 7.12
CA GLU A 185 13.45 16.68 8.55
C GLU A 185 13.17 17.98 9.30
N GLY A 186 13.71 19.10 8.82
CA GLY A 186 13.47 20.40 9.44
C GLY A 186 12.01 20.86 9.39
N ALA A 187 11.19 20.34 8.47
CA ALA A 187 9.74 20.54 8.49
C ALA A 187 9.06 19.59 9.49
N LEU A 188 9.47 18.33 9.52
CA LEU A 188 8.95 17.30 10.42
C LEU A 188 9.14 17.70 11.88
N GLU A 189 10.33 18.15 12.26
CA GLU A 189 10.66 18.62 13.61
C GLU A 189 9.76 19.79 14.07
N ARG A 190 9.29 20.62 13.14
CA ARG A 190 8.39 21.75 13.43
C ARG A 190 6.92 21.35 13.51
N LEU A 191 6.54 20.27 12.81
CA LEU A 191 5.16 19.83 12.67
C LEU A 191 4.79 18.77 13.72
N ILE A 192 5.76 17.94 14.13
CA ILE A 192 5.57 16.90 15.12
C ILE A 192 6.18 17.36 16.46
N PRO A 193 5.38 17.51 17.51
CA PRO A 193 5.90 17.77 18.85
C PRO A 193 6.47 16.48 19.43
N TYR A 194 7.79 16.36 19.43
CA TYR A 194 8.47 15.26 20.13
C TYR A 194 8.42 15.52 21.65
N PRO A 195 7.81 14.62 22.43
CA PRO A 195 7.71 14.80 23.87
C PRO A 195 9.09 14.70 24.52
N GLN A 196 9.33 15.54 25.52
CA GLN A 196 10.54 15.51 26.35
C GLN A 196 10.45 14.48 27.48
N ASP A 197 9.24 14.04 27.81
CA ASP A 197 8.99 13.00 28.81
C ASP A 197 9.41 11.63 28.24
N GLU A 198 10.38 10.99 28.90
CA GLU A 198 10.94 9.69 28.50
C GLU A 198 9.90 8.57 28.49
N VAL A 199 8.88 8.62 29.37
CA VAL A 199 7.79 7.65 29.41
C VAL A 199 6.94 7.79 28.15
N VAL A 200 6.59 9.02 27.79
CA VAL A 200 5.81 9.29 26.56
C VAL A 200 6.62 8.91 25.32
N ALA A 201 7.91 9.23 25.28
CA ALA A 201 8.80 8.83 24.19
C ALA A 201 8.89 7.30 24.06
N GLY A 202 8.98 6.58 25.19
CA GLY A 202 8.95 5.12 25.23
C GLY A 202 7.64 4.55 24.66
N GLN A 203 6.49 5.14 24.99
CA GLN A 203 5.20 4.73 24.42
C GLN A 203 5.11 5.02 22.93
N ILE A 204 5.64 6.14 22.44
CA ILE A 204 5.71 6.43 21.00
C ILE A 204 6.49 5.33 20.29
N ILE A 205 7.66 4.94 20.80
CA ILE A 205 8.48 3.88 20.19
C ILE A 205 7.69 2.56 20.15
N LYS A 206 7.06 2.15 21.26
CA LYS A 206 6.24 0.94 21.33
C LYS A 206 5.06 0.99 20.36
N LEU A 207 4.40 2.14 20.25
CA LEU A 207 3.31 2.36 19.30
C LEU A 207 3.80 2.24 17.86
N MET A 208 4.93 2.84 17.50
CA MET A 208 5.50 2.74 16.15
C MET A 208 5.90 1.30 15.80
N GLN A 209 6.42 0.53 16.75
CA GLN A 209 6.79 -0.88 16.54
C GLN A 209 5.57 -1.79 16.29
N THR A 210 4.42 -1.46 16.89
CA THR A 210 3.21 -2.28 16.81
C THR A 210 2.22 -1.79 15.74
N ASN A 211 2.35 -0.52 15.34
CA ASN A 211 1.51 0.12 14.34
C ASN A 211 2.32 0.50 13.10
N SER A 212 2.37 -0.43 12.14
CA SER A 212 3.08 -0.25 10.87
C SER A 212 2.54 0.92 10.05
N HIS A 213 1.25 1.26 10.15
CA HIS A 213 0.67 2.37 9.38
C HIS A 213 1.22 3.72 9.85
N LEU A 214 1.25 3.98 11.16
CA LEU A 214 1.85 5.19 11.71
C LEU A 214 3.36 5.24 11.46
N LEU A 215 4.04 4.10 11.58
CA LEU A 215 5.47 4.00 11.28
C LEU A 215 5.76 4.34 9.81
N THR A 216 4.97 3.83 8.86
CA THR A 216 5.13 4.13 7.42
C THR A 216 4.96 5.62 7.16
N ILE A 217 4.02 6.30 7.83
CA ILE A 217 3.90 7.75 7.72
C ILE A 217 5.20 8.41 8.14
N LEU A 218 5.73 8.08 9.31
CA LEU A 218 6.96 8.69 9.83
C LEU A 218 8.16 8.41 8.92
N GLN A 219 8.34 7.15 8.47
CA GLN A 219 9.44 6.73 7.61
C GLN A 219 9.43 7.40 6.23
N SER A 220 8.26 7.80 5.72
CA SER A 220 8.19 8.52 4.43
C SER A 220 8.88 9.88 4.46
N PHE A 221 9.18 10.42 5.65
CA PHE A 221 9.92 11.67 5.84
C PHE A 221 11.43 11.48 5.97
N ASP A 222 11.93 10.24 5.95
CA ASP A 222 13.36 9.92 5.91
C ASP A 222 13.73 9.34 4.54
N LEU A 223 13.81 10.25 3.57
CA LEU A 223 14.07 9.95 2.17
C LEU A 223 15.50 9.41 1.96
N HIS A 224 16.45 9.83 2.79
CA HIS A 224 17.83 9.40 2.66
C HIS A 224 18.00 7.96 3.15
N GLU A 225 17.49 7.63 4.33
CA GLU A 225 17.54 6.27 4.85
C GLU A 225 16.78 5.29 3.93
N SER A 226 15.64 5.70 3.38
CA SER A 226 14.85 4.84 2.48
C SER A 226 15.56 4.52 1.15
N LEU A 227 16.46 5.40 0.69
CA LEU A 227 17.19 5.26 -0.58
C LEU A 227 18.63 4.77 -0.41
N MET A 228 19.12 4.58 0.81
CA MET A 228 20.51 4.21 1.09
C MET A 228 20.95 2.96 0.30
N ASN A 229 20.11 1.92 0.30
CA ASN A 229 20.40 0.69 -0.44
C ASN A 229 20.44 0.91 -1.96
N ASP A 230 19.55 1.76 -2.50
CA ASP A 230 19.52 2.10 -3.91
C ASP A 230 20.77 2.89 -4.33
N ILE A 231 21.24 3.80 -3.47
CA ILE A 231 22.49 4.55 -3.68
C ILE A 231 23.69 3.60 -3.72
N LEU A 232 23.80 2.71 -2.73
CA LEU A 232 24.88 1.72 -2.66
C LEU A 232 24.86 0.77 -3.87
N HIS A 233 23.67 0.34 -4.29
CA HIS A 233 23.50 -0.51 -5.46
C HIS A 233 23.91 0.20 -6.75
N ALA A 234 23.51 1.47 -6.94
CA ALA A 234 23.91 2.27 -8.10
C ALA A 234 25.43 2.44 -8.18
N ARG A 235 26.09 2.77 -7.05
CA ARG A 235 27.56 2.85 -6.97
C ARG A 235 28.23 1.54 -7.38
N GLY A 236 27.76 0.42 -6.85
CA GLY A 236 28.30 -0.91 -7.18
C GLY A 236 28.14 -1.25 -8.66
N THR A 237 26.99 -0.93 -9.25
CA THR A 237 26.71 -1.20 -10.67
C THR A 237 27.58 -0.37 -11.60
N VAL A 238 27.73 0.93 -11.31
CA VAL A 238 28.58 1.82 -12.09
C VAL A 238 30.05 1.41 -12.02
N ALA A 239 30.55 1.09 -10.82
CA ALA A 239 31.92 0.64 -10.63
C ALA A 239 32.23 -0.64 -11.42
N ALA A 240 31.33 -1.63 -11.38
CA ALA A 240 31.47 -2.87 -12.15
C ALA A 240 31.44 -2.65 -13.68
N ASN A 241 30.66 -1.68 -14.15
CA ASN A 241 30.60 -1.32 -15.57
C ASN A 241 31.86 -0.57 -16.03
N MET A 242 32.49 0.23 -15.15
CA MET A 242 33.78 0.87 -15.44
C MET A 242 34.91 -0.17 -15.50
N GLU A 243 34.92 -1.15 -14.59
CA GLU A 243 35.93 -2.23 -14.58
C GLU A 243 35.81 -3.16 -15.79
N SER A 244 34.59 -3.47 -16.26
CA SER A 244 34.39 -4.28 -17.46
C SER A 244 34.78 -3.55 -18.74
N SER A 245 34.58 -2.22 -18.81
CA SER A 245 35.03 -1.41 -19.96
C SER A 245 36.55 -1.29 -20.08
N HIS A 246 37.30 -1.40 -18.97
CA HIS A 246 38.76 -1.35 -18.96
C HIS A 246 39.45 -2.67 -19.35
N MET A 247 38.72 -3.79 -19.41
CA MET A 247 39.28 -5.08 -19.84
C MET A 247 39.17 -5.35 -21.34
N ASP A 248 38.39 -4.56 -22.09
CA ASP A 248 38.24 -4.71 -23.54
C ASP A 248 39.27 -3.90 -24.37
N ASP A 249 40.00 -2.96 -23.76
CA ASP A 249 41.00 -2.12 -24.45
C ASP A 249 42.44 -2.70 -24.45
N ASP A 250 42.66 -3.85 -23.82
CA ASP A 250 43.99 -4.48 -23.68
C ASP A 250 44.20 -5.67 -24.66
N GLN A 251 43.66 -5.58 -25.88
CA GLN A 251 44.05 -6.48 -26.97
C GLN A 251 45.36 -6.00 -27.62
N PRO A 252 46.44 -6.81 -27.62
CA PRO A 252 47.68 -6.43 -28.27
C PRO A 252 47.46 -6.30 -29.79
N LEU A 253 47.82 -5.13 -30.35
CA LEU A 253 47.81 -4.87 -31.79
C LEU A 253 48.57 -6.00 -32.53
N PRO A 254 48.02 -6.56 -33.61
CA PRO A 254 48.70 -7.59 -34.37
C PRO A 254 49.97 -7.02 -35.01
N PRO A 255 51.07 -7.79 -35.07
CA PRO A 255 52.33 -7.31 -35.62
C PRO A 255 52.13 -6.96 -37.10
N SER A 256 52.51 -5.73 -37.45
CA SER A 256 52.57 -5.25 -38.82
C SER A 256 53.53 -6.12 -39.64
N LEU A 257 52.98 -6.91 -40.57
CA LEU A 257 53.75 -7.57 -41.62
C LEU A 257 54.32 -6.48 -42.55
N SER A 258 55.63 -6.24 -42.42
CA SER A 258 56.42 -5.58 -43.45
C SER A 258 56.81 -6.62 -44.51
N CYS A 259 56.84 -6.19 -45.77
CA CYS A 259 57.06 -6.97 -47.00
C CYS A 259 58.11 -8.09 -46.93
#